data_AF-A0A8W8I1F3-F1
#
_entry.id   AF-A0A8W8I1F3-F1
#
_cell.length_a   1.000
_cell.length_b   1.000
_cell.length_c   1.000
_cell.angle_alpha   90.00
_cell.angle_beta   90.00
_cell.angle_gamma   90.00
#
_symmetry.space_group_name_H-M   'P 1'
#
loop_
_entity.id
_entity.type
_entity.pdbx_description
1 polymer ?
#
loop_
_entity_poly.entity_id
_entity_poly.type
_entity_poly.pdbx_seq_one_letter_code
_entity_poly.pdbx_strand_id
1 'polypeptide(L)'
;MNRLGLHLRPWSISLLKLHMLTMNSERYLSKVHQMFINNGLMTFSQTNKKNFTIQWNKELDERGYEKLVGMFLEIESENKTPQLLQFDSLVSNWAFNTKRPELAERWLNFRLQKECSRAVKVSLVLDYINSFTGLRPEEIDEQKIINSVREIKTDIMNTDNITFAKVIPPLCMTSGYKSCMELMKEYTKIFTKDVYLLPKNLAYRLPDVVDAAIRKDDFKFAAEIIREHKDIANHFLFKLWKGLLKHSDTLSVDRIFELFSSVDNFNLPHSIEDDLLQILEKDQKQWKVFKNRSIKGKHCENCGEKIEPHVFDGEGIEMIKTNISATLDRHNKDRFSTFLQFLHSLEDINYVVDGMWLNHHFIMKEKKTFHSTMELEDYLHQYLPGRKLIIARNVFFHQNEHIFDDPDVIGFPVNYSDDERKKSASSLDDLFLLYAALQFNQSCYIVTGDYMRDHISKLKENLTELCSRWILSKSIKTFQRVSPNTWELPITAKPFVKTKKGWHISTSDRIHSPRVWCIQECK
;
A
#
# COMPACT_ATOMS: atom_id res chain seq x y z
N MET A 1 24.53 -24.54 -4.22
CA MET A 1 24.04 -24.84 -5.59
C MET A 1 23.74 -23.53 -6.28
N ASN A 2 24.31 -23.29 -7.47
CA ASN A 2 24.16 -22.03 -8.18
C ASN A 2 22.78 -22.01 -8.89
N ARG A 3 21.79 -21.36 -8.29
CA ARG A 3 20.52 -21.07 -8.95
C ARG A 3 20.76 -20.02 -10.03
N LEU A 4 20.80 -20.44 -11.30
CA LEU A 4 20.77 -19.53 -12.43
C LEU A 4 19.46 -18.73 -12.37
N GLY A 5 19.58 -17.44 -12.05
CA GLY A 5 18.47 -16.49 -12.08
C GLY A 5 18.04 -16.22 -13.51
N LEU A 6 17.28 -17.16 -14.10
CA LEU A 6 16.57 -16.96 -15.35
C LEU A 6 15.51 -15.88 -15.15
N HIS A 7 15.93 -14.62 -15.29
CA HIS A 7 15.04 -13.50 -15.47
C HIS A 7 14.30 -13.64 -16.81
N LEU A 8 13.29 -14.50 -16.82
CA LEU A 8 12.23 -14.55 -17.83
C LEU A 8 11.38 -13.28 -17.70
N ARG A 9 11.99 -12.14 -18.02
CA ARG A 9 11.28 -10.91 -18.37
C ARG A 9 10.93 -11.03 -19.86
N PRO A 10 9.72 -11.49 -20.24
CA PRO A 10 9.22 -11.10 -21.55
C PRO A 10 9.27 -9.57 -21.63
N TRP A 11 9.64 -9.04 -22.79
CA TRP A 11 9.68 -7.60 -23.00
C TRP A 11 8.24 -7.07 -22.89
N SER A 12 7.89 -6.57 -21.70
CA SER A 12 6.53 -6.12 -21.43
C SER A 12 6.13 -5.06 -22.45
N ILE A 13 4.86 -5.07 -22.88
CA ILE A 13 4.32 -4.08 -23.82
C ILE A 13 4.55 -2.65 -23.28
N SER A 14 4.60 -2.48 -21.97
CA SER A 14 5.01 -1.23 -21.28
C SER A 14 6.42 -0.76 -21.64
N LEU A 15 7.42 -1.66 -21.70
CA LEU A 15 8.79 -1.32 -22.13
C LEU A 15 8.84 -0.95 -23.61
N LEU A 16 8.11 -1.69 -24.47
CA LEU A 16 8.03 -1.39 -25.90
C LEU A 16 7.40 0.01 -26.14
N LYS A 17 6.30 0.30 -25.44
CA LYS A 17 5.65 1.62 -25.44
C LYS A 17 6.59 2.73 -24.94
N LEU A 18 7.38 2.47 -23.89
CA LEU A 18 8.34 3.45 -23.36
C LEU A 18 9.49 3.75 -24.34
N HIS A 19 9.94 2.76 -25.11
CA HIS A 19 11.02 2.93 -26.10
C HIS A 19 10.54 3.66 -27.36
N MET A 20 9.36 3.29 -27.89
CA MET A 20 8.72 4.02 -29.00
C MET A 20 8.33 5.46 -28.62
N LEU A 21 8.10 5.72 -27.34
CA LEU A 21 7.80 7.07 -26.82
C LEU A 21 8.96 8.06 -26.94
N THR A 22 10.20 7.58 -26.97
CA THR A 22 11.40 8.42 -27.01
C THR A 22 11.95 8.65 -28.42
N MET A 23 11.61 7.82 -29.41
CA MET A 23 12.09 7.97 -30.79
C MET A 23 11.08 7.49 -31.84
N ASN A 24 10.92 8.29 -32.91
CA ASN A 24 10.27 7.84 -34.14
C ASN A 24 11.11 6.73 -34.81
N SER A 25 10.64 5.47 -34.78
CA SER A 25 10.63 4.57 -35.95
C SER A 25 10.30 3.12 -35.57
N GLU A 26 9.72 2.38 -36.52
CA GLU A 26 9.51 0.92 -36.48
C GLU A 26 10.83 0.12 -36.49
N ARG A 27 11.95 0.81 -36.74
CA ARG A 27 13.32 0.30 -36.84
C ARG A 27 13.85 -0.34 -35.55
N TYR A 28 13.21 -0.08 -34.41
CA TYR A 28 13.55 -0.61 -33.08
C TYR A 28 12.58 -1.68 -32.57
N LEU A 29 11.58 -2.08 -33.36
CA LEU A 29 10.81 -3.30 -33.08
C LEU A 29 11.71 -4.52 -33.26
N SER A 30 11.51 -5.56 -32.44
CA SER A 30 12.27 -6.81 -32.62
C SER A 30 11.80 -7.58 -33.85
N LYS A 31 12.66 -8.47 -34.39
CA LYS A 31 12.31 -9.40 -35.49
C LYS A 31 10.94 -10.04 -35.28
N VAL A 32 10.68 -10.52 -34.06
CA VAL A 32 9.40 -11.16 -33.69
C VAL A 32 8.21 -10.22 -33.87
N HIS A 33 8.28 -8.97 -33.37
CA HIS A 33 7.19 -8.00 -33.56
C HIS A 33 6.99 -7.66 -35.04
N GLN A 34 8.09 -7.51 -35.80
CA GLN A 34 8.04 -7.22 -37.24
C GLN A 34 7.42 -8.38 -38.03
N MET A 35 7.70 -9.64 -37.68
CA MET A 35 7.06 -10.81 -38.30
C MET A 35 5.54 -10.85 -38.06
N PHE A 36 5.07 -10.51 -36.85
CA PHE A 36 3.64 -10.41 -36.55
C PHE A 36 2.94 -9.26 -37.30
N ILE A 37 3.63 -8.14 -37.55
CA ILE A 37 3.11 -7.02 -38.36
C ILE A 37 3.04 -7.43 -39.83
N ASN A 38 4.14 -7.94 -40.39
CA ASN A 38 4.26 -8.28 -41.80
C ASN A 38 3.29 -9.39 -42.23
N ASN A 39 2.86 -10.25 -41.30
CA ASN A 39 1.85 -11.29 -41.53
C ASN A 39 0.40 -10.86 -41.18
N GLY A 40 0.16 -9.60 -40.82
CA GLY A 40 -1.18 -9.06 -40.54
C GLY A 40 -1.84 -9.58 -39.26
N LEU A 41 -1.05 -10.07 -38.30
CA LEU A 41 -1.54 -10.60 -37.02
C LEU A 41 -1.64 -9.49 -35.95
N MET A 42 -0.86 -8.42 -36.12
CA MET A 42 -0.75 -7.28 -35.19
C MET A 42 -0.55 -5.99 -35.98
N THR A 43 -1.18 -4.90 -35.56
CA THR A 43 -0.91 -3.54 -36.09
C THR A 43 -0.59 -2.57 -34.97
N PHE A 44 0.21 -1.55 -35.28
CA PHE A 44 0.49 -0.43 -34.38
C PHE A 44 -0.29 0.81 -34.83
N SER A 45 -0.99 1.43 -33.88
CA SER A 45 -1.73 2.67 -34.09
C SER A 45 -1.24 3.74 -33.13
N GLN A 46 -0.94 4.94 -33.63
CA GLN A 46 -0.60 6.10 -32.79
C GLN A 46 -1.88 6.86 -32.46
N THR A 47 -2.30 6.81 -31.19
CA THR A 47 -3.54 7.47 -30.73
C THR A 47 -3.35 8.93 -30.35
N ASN A 48 -2.12 9.33 -29.98
CA ASN A 48 -1.66 10.72 -29.93
C ASN A 48 -0.12 10.78 -29.92
N LYS A 49 0.47 11.99 -29.87
CA LYS A 49 1.93 12.21 -29.84
C LYS A 49 2.71 11.47 -28.73
N LYS A 50 2.03 10.88 -27.73
CA LYS A 50 2.64 10.12 -26.63
C LYS A 50 2.06 8.72 -26.40
N ASN A 51 1.04 8.27 -27.15
CA ASN A 51 0.36 7.00 -26.89
C ASN A 51 0.30 6.10 -28.14
N PHE A 52 1.02 4.98 -28.09
CA PHE A 52 0.90 3.88 -29.06
C PHE A 52 -0.01 2.77 -28.53
N THR A 53 -0.87 2.26 -29.40
CA THR A 53 -1.83 1.19 -29.13
C THR A 53 -1.61 0.06 -30.12
N ILE A 54 -1.29 -1.12 -29.59
CA ILE A 54 -1.26 -2.37 -30.35
C ILE A 54 -2.70 -2.81 -30.56
N GLN A 55 -3.07 -3.11 -31.80
CA GLN A 55 -4.30 -3.82 -32.13
C GLN A 55 -3.92 -5.20 -32.63
N TRP A 56 -4.62 -6.22 -32.15
CA TRP A 56 -4.46 -7.59 -32.61
C TRP A 56 -5.53 -7.92 -33.64
N ASN A 57 -5.20 -8.74 -34.63
CA ASN A 57 -6.23 -9.30 -35.50
C ASN A 57 -7.18 -10.17 -34.64
N LYS A 58 -8.48 -9.89 -34.74
CA LYS A 58 -9.51 -10.57 -33.93
C LYS A 58 -9.83 -11.97 -34.43
N GLU A 59 -9.51 -12.27 -35.69
CA GLU A 59 -9.82 -13.54 -36.32
C GLU A 59 -8.53 -14.22 -36.76
N LEU A 60 -8.35 -15.43 -36.23
CA LEU A 60 -7.41 -16.40 -36.76
C LEU A 60 -8.19 -17.61 -37.25
N ASP A 61 -8.08 -17.88 -38.54
CA ASP A 61 -8.50 -19.12 -39.19
C ASP A 61 -7.36 -20.15 -39.14
N GLU A 62 -7.60 -21.35 -39.67
CA GLU A 62 -6.57 -22.40 -39.75
C GLU A 62 -5.32 -21.91 -40.50
N ARG A 63 -5.48 -21.17 -41.61
CA ARG A 63 -4.36 -20.65 -42.41
C ARG A 63 -3.53 -19.62 -41.63
N GLY A 64 -4.18 -18.82 -40.80
CA GLY A 64 -3.52 -17.92 -39.86
C GLY A 64 -2.75 -18.65 -38.76
N TYR A 65 -3.26 -19.78 -38.27
CA TYR A 65 -2.55 -20.62 -37.31
C TYR A 65 -1.36 -21.37 -37.96
N GLU A 66 -1.52 -21.87 -39.18
CA GLU A 66 -0.43 -22.45 -39.99
C GLU A 66 0.71 -21.44 -40.19
N LYS A 67 0.39 -20.19 -40.54
CA LYS A 67 1.38 -19.10 -40.62
C LYS A 67 2.08 -18.84 -39.29
N LEU A 68 1.34 -18.84 -38.18
CA LEU A 68 1.89 -18.64 -36.84
C LEU A 68 2.89 -19.74 -36.48
N VAL A 69 2.57 -21.00 -36.78
CA VAL A 69 3.47 -22.14 -36.62
C VAL A 69 4.70 -21.99 -37.54
N GLY A 70 4.52 -21.66 -38.82
CA GLY A 70 5.63 -21.45 -39.76
C GLY A 70 6.61 -20.36 -39.30
N MET A 71 6.09 -19.20 -38.87
CA MET A 71 6.87 -18.09 -38.30
C MET A 71 7.69 -18.52 -37.06
N PHE A 72 7.15 -19.42 -36.23
CA PHE A 72 7.88 -19.95 -35.08
C PHE A 72 8.96 -20.95 -35.48
N LEU A 73 8.68 -21.85 -36.43
CA LEU A 73 9.65 -22.82 -36.94
C LEU A 73 10.86 -22.13 -37.60
N GLU A 74 10.66 -20.99 -38.25
CA GLU A 74 11.76 -20.14 -38.74
C GLU A 74 12.71 -19.74 -37.60
N ILE A 75 12.18 -19.20 -36.50
CA ILE A 75 12.97 -18.75 -35.34
C ILE A 75 13.58 -19.94 -34.57
N GLU A 76 12.89 -21.08 -34.55
CA GLU A 76 13.38 -22.33 -33.95
C GLU A 76 14.60 -22.85 -34.71
N SER A 77 14.57 -22.79 -36.06
CA SER A 77 15.72 -23.14 -36.91
C SER A 77 16.93 -22.21 -36.73
N GLU A 78 16.69 -20.94 -36.36
CA GLU A 78 17.76 -20.00 -35.99
C GLU A 78 18.31 -20.23 -34.56
N ASN A 79 17.71 -21.13 -33.76
CA ASN A 79 18.06 -21.48 -32.38
C ASN A 79 18.17 -20.27 -31.42
N LYS A 80 17.29 -19.29 -31.57
CA LYS A 80 17.31 -18.03 -30.79
C LYS A 80 16.33 -18.07 -29.61
N THR A 81 16.69 -18.75 -28.53
CA THR A 81 15.86 -18.89 -27.31
C THR A 81 15.19 -17.59 -26.82
N PRO A 82 15.85 -16.41 -26.80
CA PRO A 82 15.20 -15.16 -26.38
C PRO A 82 14.08 -14.70 -27.33
N GLN A 83 14.17 -15.05 -28.62
CA GLN A 83 13.14 -14.74 -29.62
C GLN A 83 11.98 -15.74 -29.53
N LEU A 84 12.24 -17.02 -29.26
CA LEU A 84 11.21 -18.02 -28.99
C LEU A 84 10.36 -17.64 -27.76
N LEU A 85 11.01 -17.25 -26.66
CA LEU A 85 10.34 -16.76 -25.44
C LEU A 85 9.52 -15.48 -25.70
N GLN A 86 9.99 -14.60 -26.58
CA GLN A 86 9.24 -13.42 -26.99
C GLN A 86 8.04 -13.79 -27.86
N PHE A 87 8.17 -14.78 -28.73
CA PHE A 87 7.08 -15.30 -29.58
C PHE A 87 5.97 -15.92 -28.75
N ASP A 88 6.33 -16.84 -27.85
CA ASP A 88 5.42 -17.47 -26.88
C ASP A 88 4.65 -16.39 -26.08
N SER A 89 5.35 -15.33 -25.66
CA SER A 89 4.71 -14.18 -24.98
C SER A 89 3.80 -13.34 -25.88
N LEU A 90 4.08 -13.17 -27.18
CA LEU A 90 3.16 -12.44 -28.08
C LEU A 90 1.89 -13.25 -28.34
N VAL A 91 1.96 -14.58 -28.51
CA VAL A 91 0.77 -15.43 -28.68
C VAL A 91 -0.09 -15.43 -27.41
N SER A 92 0.54 -15.51 -26.23
CA SER A 92 -0.12 -15.31 -24.92
C SER A 92 -0.88 -13.97 -24.84
N ASN A 93 -0.18 -12.86 -25.12
CA ASN A 93 -0.79 -11.53 -25.12
C ASN A 93 -1.94 -11.43 -26.12
N TRP A 94 -1.82 -12.02 -27.30
CA TRP A 94 -2.86 -12.01 -28.33
C TRP A 94 -4.12 -12.77 -27.89
N ALA A 95 -3.97 -13.99 -27.41
CA ALA A 95 -5.08 -14.82 -26.91
C ALA A 95 -5.82 -14.12 -25.76
N PHE A 96 -5.09 -13.52 -24.81
CA PHE A 96 -5.66 -12.73 -23.72
C PHE A 96 -6.41 -11.49 -24.22
N ASN A 97 -5.77 -10.66 -25.06
CA ASN A 97 -6.39 -9.41 -25.56
C ASN A 97 -7.56 -9.65 -26.53
N THR A 98 -7.63 -10.81 -27.20
CA THR A 98 -8.75 -11.18 -28.08
C THR A 98 -9.80 -12.08 -27.42
N LYS A 99 -9.61 -12.46 -26.14
CA LYS A 99 -10.49 -13.38 -25.39
C LYS A 99 -10.67 -14.75 -26.07
N ARG A 100 -9.58 -15.33 -26.60
CA ARG A 100 -9.55 -16.64 -27.28
C ARG A 100 -8.70 -17.65 -26.51
N PRO A 101 -9.21 -18.33 -25.46
CA PRO A 101 -8.45 -19.35 -24.74
C PRO A 101 -8.04 -20.53 -25.62
N GLU A 102 -8.80 -20.81 -26.69
CA GLU A 102 -8.55 -21.89 -27.65
C GLU A 102 -7.26 -21.65 -28.45
N LEU A 103 -6.93 -20.39 -28.74
CA LEU A 103 -5.66 -20.03 -29.37
C LEU A 103 -4.49 -20.35 -28.45
N ALA A 104 -4.61 -20.06 -27.15
CA ALA A 104 -3.59 -20.38 -26.17
C ALA A 104 -3.51 -21.90 -25.88
N GLU A 105 -4.63 -22.62 -25.90
CA GLU A 105 -4.67 -24.09 -25.77
C GLU A 105 -4.00 -24.79 -26.96
N ARG A 106 -4.32 -24.37 -28.19
CA ARG A 106 -3.64 -24.86 -29.41
C ARG A 106 -2.15 -24.56 -29.37
N TRP A 107 -1.77 -23.34 -28.97
CA TRP A 107 -0.37 -22.94 -28.86
C TRP A 107 0.39 -23.77 -27.82
N LEU A 108 -0.18 -23.94 -26.62
CA LEU A 108 0.37 -24.81 -25.59
C LEU A 108 0.58 -26.24 -26.12
N ASN A 109 -0.43 -26.83 -26.75
CA ASN A 109 -0.36 -28.18 -27.29
C ASN A 109 0.72 -28.33 -28.38
N PHE A 110 0.84 -27.37 -29.30
CA PHE A 110 1.93 -27.34 -30.29
C PHE A 110 3.31 -27.21 -29.62
N ARG A 111 3.45 -26.31 -28.64
CA ARG A 111 4.72 -26.07 -27.95
C ARG A 111 5.16 -27.23 -27.05
N LEU A 112 4.23 -28.02 -26.52
CA LEU A 112 4.51 -29.26 -25.77
C LEU A 112 4.93 -30.44 -26.65
N GLN A 113 4.66 -30.40 -27.96
CA GLN A 113 5.20 -31.38 -28.93
C GLN A 113 6.67 -31.08 -29.32
N LYS A 114 7.22 -29.96 -28.85
CA LYS A 114 8.61 -29.52 -29.09
C LYS A 114 9.44 -29.70 -27.83
N GLU A 115 10.76 -29.76 -27.99
CA GLU A 115 11.67 -29.72 -26.84
C GLU A 115 11.48 -28.40 -26.09
N CYS A 116 11.12 -28.49 -24.81
CA CYS A 116 10.91 -27.34 -23.95
C CYS A 116 11.41 -27.64 -22.53
N SER A 117 12.09 -26.67 -21.92
CA SER A 117 12.51 -26.81 -20.52
C SER A 117 11.30 -26.67 -19.59
N ARG A 118 11.41 -27.20 -18.36
CA ARG A 118 10.33 -27.10 -17.36
C ARG A 118 9.88 -25.65 -17.11
N ALA A 119 10.81 -24.70 -17.13
CA ALA A 119 10.50 -23.27 -16.98
C ALA A 119 9.68 -22.73 -18.17
N VAL A 120 9.96 -23.18 -19.41
CA VAL A 120 9.15 -22.85 -20.59
C VAL A 120 7.75 -23.47 -20.47
N LYS A 121 7.65 -24.76 -20.10
CA LYS A 121 6.36 -25.42 -19.84
C LYS A 121 5.53 -24.67 -18.80
N VAL A 122 6.12 -24.31 -17.66
CA VAL A 122 5.44 -23.53 -16.61
C VAL A 122 4.96 -22.18 -17.13
N SER A 123 5.77 -21.44 -17.91
CA SER A 123 5.29 -20.18 -18.50
C SER A 123 4.14 -20.40 -19.46
N LEU A 124 4.25 -21.36 -20.39
CA LEU A 124 3.20 -21.66 -21.38
C LEU A 124 1.87 -22.04 -20.71
N VAL A 125 1.91 -22.90 -19.68
CA VAL A 125 0.70 -23.29 -18.93
C VAL A 125 0.14 -22.10 -18.16
N LEU A 126 0.97 -21.28 -17.51
CA LEU A 126 0.54 -20.07 -16.82
C LEU A 126 -0.09 -19.04 -17.76
N ASP A 127 0.52 -18.83 -18.91
CA ASP A 127 0.06 -17.93 -19.96
C ASP A 127 -1.26 -18.42 -20.57
N TYR A 128 -1.40 -19.74 -20.78
CA TYR A 128 -2.67 -20.38 -21.15
C TYR A 128 -3.78 -20.14 -20.12
N ILE A 129 -3.59 -20.50 -18.84
CA ILE A 129 -4.67 -20.32 -17.85
C ILE A 129 -5.00 -18.85 -17.60
N ASN A 130 -4.04 -17.92 -17.78
CA ASN A 130 -4.33 -16.48 -17.66
C ASN A 130 -5.24 -15.94 -18.78
N SER A 131 -5.30 -16.59 -19.96
CA SER A 131 -6.21 -16.16 -21.04
C SER A 131 -7.69 -16.14 -20.61
N PHE A 132 -8.10 -17.04 -19.72
CA PHE A 132 -9.45 -17.10 -19.15
C PHE A 132 -9.80 -15.90 -18.26
N THR A 133 -8.82 -15.16 -17.72
CA THR A 133 -9.08 -14.05 -16.78
C THR A 133 -9.71 -12.82 -17.43
N GLY A 134 -9.79 -12.78 -18.77
CA GLY A 134 -10.55 -11.78 -19.52
C GLY A 134 -12.00 -12.16 -19.84
N LEU A 135 -12.42 -13.39 -19.55
CA LEU A 135 -13.74 -13.94 -19.92
C LEU A 135 -14.83 -13.62 -18.87
N ARG A 136 -16.09 -13.83 -19.24
CA ARG A 136 -17.22 -13.82 -18.30
C ARG A 136 -17.25 -15.15 -17.49
N PRO A 137 -17.82 -15.19 -16.28
CA PRO A 137 -17.86 -16.40 -15.47
C PRO A 137 -18.48 -17.62 -16.18
N GLU A 138 -19.48 -17.39 -17.05
CA GLU A 138 -20.18 -18.44 -17.82
C GLU A 138 -19.33 -19.03 -18.97
N GLU A 139 -18.24 -18.35 -19.36
CA GLU A 139 -17.34 -18.71 -20.47
C GLU A 139 -16.10 -19.47 -19.99
N ILE A 140 -15.97 -19.74 -18.67
CA ILE A 140 -14.73 -20.24 -18.06
C ILE A 140 -14.81 -21.74 -17.77
N ASP A 141 -13.95 -22.50 -18.41
CA ASP A 141 -13.68 -23.90 -18.07
C ASP A 141 -12.84 -23.96 -16.78
N GLU A 142 -13.52 -23.94 -15.63
CA GLU A 142 -12.87 -24.07 -14.31
C GLU A 142 -12.03 -25.36 -14.22
N GLN A 143 -12.45 -26.44 -14.91
CA GLN A 143 -11.83 -27.75 -14.79
C GLN A 143 -10.49 -27.84 -15.52
N LYS A 144 -10.36 -27.21 -16.70
CA LYS A 144 -9.07 -27.04 -17.39
C LYS A 144 -8.10 -26.23 -16.53
N ILE A 145 -8.53 -25.09 -15.96
CA ILE A 145 -7.68 -24.27 -15.07
C ILE A 145 -7.16 -25.10 -13.88
N ILE A 146 -8.05 -25.78 -13.16
CA ILE A 146 -7.69 -26.60 -11.99
C ILE A 146 -6.74 -27.74 -12.37
N ASN A 147 -6.96 -28.41 -13.51
CA ASN A 147 -6.10 -29.50 -13.98
C ASN A 147 -4.70 -28.99 -14.39
N SER A 148 -4.62 -27.91 -15.17
CA SER A 148 -3.36 -27.28 -15.56
C SER A 148 -2.55 -26.80 -14.36
N VAL A 149 -3.19 -26.21 -13.34
CA VAL A 149 -2.49 -25.83 -12.09
C VAL A 149 -2.00 -27.05 -11.32
N ARG A 150 -2.78 -28.13 -11.24
CA ARG A 150 -2.36 -29.38 -10.59
C ARG A 150 -1.13 -29.98 -11.29
N GLU A 151 -1.11 -29.97 -12.62
CA GLU A 151 0.01 -30.47 -13.42
C GLU A 151 1.32 -29.73 -13.11
N ILE A 152 1.29 -28.40 -12.97
CA ILE A 152 2.50 -27.60 -12.72
C ILE A 152 2.82 -27.35 -11.23
N LYS A 153 2.03 -27.84 -10.26
CA LYS A 153 2.19 -27.47 -8.83
C LYS A 153 3.62 -27.66 -8.33
N THR A 154 4.28 -28.77 -8.66
CA THR A 154 5.66 -29.03 -8.18
C THR A 154 6.69 -28.09 -8.81
N ASP A 155 6.60 -27.81 -10.11
CA ASP A 155 7.57 -26.96 -10.81
C ASP A 155 7.32 -25.46 -10.51
N ILE A 156 6.07 -25.00 -10.43
CA ILE A 156 5.76 -23.57 -10.15
C ILE A 156 6.22 -23.15 -8.75
N MET A 157 6.17 -24.05 -7.76
CA MET A 157 6.64 -23.80 -6.39
C MET A 157 8.17 -23.56 -6.32
N ASN A 158 8.91 -23.87 -7.39
CA ASN A 158 10.34 -23.60 -7.53
C ASN A 158 10.65 -22.33 -8.36
N THR A 159 9.63 -21.59 -8.82
CA THR A 159 9.79 -20.32 -9.56
C THR A 159 9.93 -19.11 -8.64
N ASP A 160 10.18 -17.92 -9.22
CA ASP A 160 10.23 -16.66 -8.49
C ASP A 160 8.84 -16.08 -8.16
N ASN A 161 8.80 -15.15 -7.22
CA ASN A 161 7.56 -14.59 -6.67
C ASN A 161 6.69 -13.85 -7.71
N ILE A 162 7.22 -13.43 -8.86
CA ILE A 162 6.44 -12.81 -9.95
C ILE A 162 5.82 -13.90 -10.82
N THR A 163 6.60 -14.93 -11.20
CA THR A 163 6.13 -16.07 -12.00
C THR A 163 5.05 -16.84 -11.24
N PHE A 164 5.29 -17.21 -9.99
CA PHE A 164 4.29 -17.87 -9.14
C PHE A 164 3.02 -17.02 -9.00
N ALA A 165 3.14 -15.69 -8.84
CA ALA A 165 1.99 -14.79 -8.74
C ALA A 165 1.12 -14.71 -10.00
N LYS A 166 1.51 -15.33 -11.14
CA LYS A 166 0.60 -15.52 -12.30
C LYS A 166 -0.50 -16.55 -12.03
N VAL A 167 -0.35 -17.47 -11.07
CA VAL A 167 -1.31 -18.58 -10.87
C VAL A 167 -2.59 -18.16 -10.13
N ILE A 168 -2.52 -17.10 -9.32
CA ILE A 168 -3.62 -16.70 -8.44
C ILE A 168 -4.84 -16.14 -9.21
N PRO A 169 -4.71 -15.17 -10.15
CA PRO A 169 -5.86 -14.63 -10.88
C PRO A 169 -6.75 -15.66 -11.60
N PRO A 170 -6.22 -16.66 -12.33
CA PRO A 170 -7.07 -17.66 -12.97
C PRO A 170 -7.70 -18.64 -11.98
N LEU A 171 -6.99 -19.07 -10.92
CA LEU A 171 -7.60 -19.85 -9.83
C LEU A 171 -8.76 -19.10 -9.15
N CYS A 172 -8.62 -17.78 -9.00
CA CYS A 172 -9.66 -16.88 -8.48
C CYS A 172 -10.91 -16.77 -9.38
N MET A 173 -10.87 -17.25 -10.62
CA MET A 173 -12.08 -17.39 -11.45
C MET A 173 -12.86 -18.68 -11.13
N THR A 174 -12.24 -19.64 -10.43
CA THR A 174 -12.80 -20.98 -10.20
C THR A 174 -13.42 -21.16 -8.81
N SER A 175 -14.24 -22.20 -8.63
CA SER A 175 -14.62 -22.78 -7.34
C SER A 175 -13.43 -23.10 -6.42
N GLY A 176 -12.24 -23.36 -6.98
CA GLY A 176 -11.00 -23.59 -6.25
C GLY A 176 -10.36 -22.35 -5.60
N TYR A 177 -10.93 -21.14 -5.73
CA TYR A 177 -10.31 -19.87 -5.30
C TYR A 177 -9.80 -19.84 -3.85
N LYS A 178 -10.39 -20.60 -2.93
CA LYS A 178 -9.92 -20.65 -1.52
C LYS A 178 -8.51 -21.21 -1.39
N SER A 179 -8.15 -22.18 -2.24
CA SER A 179 -6.81 -22.80 -2.27
C SER A 179 -5.70 -21.81 -2.62
N CYS A 180 -6.01 -20.63 -3.18
CA CYS A 180 -5.02 -19.57 -3.39
C CYS A 180 -4.35 -19.13 -2.09
N MET A 181 -5.09 -19.06 -0.97
CA MET A 181 -4.53 -18.68 0.33
C MET A 181 -3.58 -19.76 0.86
N GLU A 182 -3.96 -21.04 0.72
CA GLU A 182 -3.13 -22.17 1.11
C GLU A 182 -1.87 -22.24 0.25
N LEU A 183 -1.99 -22.11 -1.07
CA LEU A 183 -0.87 -22.14 -2.02
C LEU A 183 0.12 -20.97 -1.78
N MET A 184 -0.38 -19.77 -1.46
CA MET A 184 0.48 -18.64 -1.06
C MET A 184 1.16 -18.86 0.29
N LYS A 185 0.48 -19.45 1.28
CA LYS A 185 1.05 -19.80 2.60
C LYS A 185 2.04 -20.99 2.50
N GLU A 186 1.82 -21.96 1.60
CA GLU A 186 2.78 -23.02 1.25
C GLU A 186 4.04 -22.44 0.59
N TYR A 187 3.88 -21.61 -0.44
CA TYR A 187 5.00 -21.03 -1.18
C TYR A 187 5.87 -20.15 -0.29
N THR A 188 5.25 -19.32 0.55
CA THR A 188 5.96 -18.40 1.45
C THR A 188 6.89 -19.14 2.43
N LYS A 189 6.49 -20.34 2.92
CA LYS A 189 7.33 -21.22 3.77
C LYS A 189 8.64 -21.69 3.13
N ILE A 190 8.77 -21.62 1.80
CA ILE A 190 10.00 -21.99 1.08
C ILE A 190 11.08 -20.88 1.22
N PHE A 191 10.67 -19.64 1.44
CA PHE A 191 11.55 -18.46 1.40
C PHE A 191 11.67 -17.72 2.73
N THR A 192 10.71 -17.87 3.66
CA THR A 192 10.77 -17.33 5.01
C THR A 192 10.20 -18.32 6.04
N LYS A 193 10.65 -18.20 7.29
CA LYS A 193 10.03 -18.88 8.44
C LYS A 193 8.71 -18.22 8.85
N ASP A 194 8.55 -16.93 8.55
CA ASP A 194 7.42 -16.10 8.98
C ASP A 194 6.25 -16.24 8.00
N VAL A 195 5.42 -17.25 8.21
CA VAL A 195 4.27 -17.61 7.34
C VAL A 195 3.28 -16.44 7.16
N TYR A 196 3.26 -15.49 8.09
CA TYR A 196 2.41 -14.30 8.09
C TYR A 196 2.89 -13.18 7.14
N LEU A 197 4.17 -13.19 6.73
CA LEU A 197 4.76 -12.14 5.89
C LEU A 197 4.78 -12.55 4.40
N LEU A 198 3.62 -12.44 3.75
CA LEU A 198 3.52 -12.61 2.29
C LEU A 198 4.42 -11.60 1.55
N PRO A 199 5.29 -12.06 0.61
CA PRO A 199 6.07 -11.17 -0.23
C PRO A 199 5.18 -10.20 -1.03
N LYS A 200 5.65 -8.96 -1.28
CA LYS A 200 4.88 -7.87 -1.93
C LYS A 200 4.11 -8.31 -3.19
N ASN A 201 4.69 -9.16 -4.03
CA ASN A 201 4.05 -9.65 -5.26
C ASN A 201 2.88 -10.61 -5.01
N LEU A 202 2.88 -11.34 -3.89
CA LEU A 202 1.79 -12.22 -3.47
C LEU A 202 0.70 -11.44 -2.73
N ALA A 203 1.09 -10.47 -1.89
CA ALA A 203 0.16 -9.50 -1.32
C ALA A 203 -0.62 -8.75 -2.42
N TYR A 204 -0.02 -8.50 -3.59
CA TYR A 204 -0.70 -7.93 -4.76
C TYR A 204 -1.82 -8.80 -5.33
N ARG A 205 -1.89 -10.08 -4.94
CA ARG A 205 -2.92 -11.04 -5.33
C ARG A 205 -4.03 -11.23 -4.30
N LEU A 206 -3.88 -10.76 -3.06
CA LEU A 206 -4.96 -10.81 -2.06
C LEU A 206 -6.26 -10.13 -2.55
N PRO A 207 -6.23 -8.96 -3.24
CA PRO A 207 -7.43 -8.38 -3.83
C PRO A 207 -8.09 -9.26 -4.91
N ASP A 208 -7.32 -10.10 -5.61
CA ASP A 208 -7.87 -11.03 -6.62
C ASP A 208 -8.63 -12.20 -5.94
N VAL A 209 -8.19 -12.62 -4.74
CA VAL A 209 -8.88 -13.63 -3.91
C VAL A 209 -10.14 -13.06 -3.24
N VAL A 210 -10.09 -11.82 -2.77
CA VAL A 210 -11.26 -11.15 -2.17
C VAL A 210 -12.35 -10.86 -3.22
N ASP A 211 -11.97 -10.40 -4.42
CA ASP A 211 -12.88 -10.25 -5.59
C ASP A 211 -13.54 -11.59 -5.94
N ALA A 212 -12.82 -12.71 -5.84
CA ALA A 212 -13.36 -14.06 -6.05
C ALA A 212 -14.36 -14.50 -4.96
N ALA A 213 -14.03 -14.28 -3.69
CA ALA A 213 -14.91 -14.61 -2.57
C ALA A 213 -16.26 -13.90 -2.67
N ILE A 214 -16.23 -12.62 -3.02
CA ILE A 214 -17.39 -11.75 -3.19
C ILE A 214 -18.27 -12.19 -4.36
N ARG A 215 -17.67 -12.57 -5.51
CA ARG A 215 -18.41 -13.16 -6.64
C ARG A 215 -19.10 -14.49 -6.34
N LYS A 216 -18.76 -15.17 -5.24
CA LYS A 216 -19.34 -16.44 -4.79
C LYS A 216 -20.10 -16.26 -3.44
N ASP A 217 -20.51 -15.04 -3.09
CA ASP A 217 -21.22 -14.59 -1.85
C ASP A 217 -20.54 -14.97 -0.51
N ASP A 218 -19.24 -15.27 -0.51
CA ASP A 218 -18.48 -15.60 0.71
C ASP A 218 -17.89 -14.36 1.39
N PHE A 219 -18.77 -13.52 1.93
CA PHE A 219 -18.40 -12.31 2.65
C PHE A 219 -17.60 -12.57 3.92
N LYS A 220 -17.79 -13.75 4.54
CA LYS A 220 -17.03 -14.14 5.73
C LYS A 220 -15.55 -14.35 5.40
N PHE A 221 -15.26 -15.10 4.34
CA PHE A 221 -13.88 -15.32 3.88
C PHE A 221 -13.24 -14.05 3.30
N ALA A 222 -14.02 -13.20 2.63
CA ALA A 222 -13.58 -11.88 2.17
C ALA A 222 -13.12 -11.00 3.36
N ALA A 223 -13.95 -10.87 4.39
CA ALA A 223 -13.62 -10.11 5.60
C ALA A 223 -12.45 -10.73 6.38
N GLU A 224 -12.37 -12.06 6.43
CA GLU A 224 -11.28 -12.80 7.08
C GLU A 224 -9.93 -12.50 6.44
N ILE A 225 -9.82 -12.53 5.11
CA ILE A 225 -8.58 -12.19 4.39
C ILE A 225 -8.18 -10.73 4.65
N ILE A 226 -9.13 -9.78 4.58
CA ILE A 226 -8.85 -8.36 4.83
C ILE A 226 -8.34 -8.16 6.25
N ARG A 227 -8.96 -8.82 7.25
CA ARG A 227 -8.58 -8.73 8.66
C ARG A 227 -7.24 -9.41 8.97
N GLU A 228 -6.96 -10.59 8.40
CA GLU A 228 -5.64 -11.25 8.51
C GLU A 228 -4.51 -10.35 7.97
N HIS A 229 -4.82 -9.44 7.04
CA HIS A 229 -3.85 -8.62 6.33
C HIS A 229 -4.22 -7.12 6.43
N LYS A 230 -4.73 -6.66 7.58
CA LYS A 230 -5.18 -5.26 7.80
C LYS A 230 -4.10 -4.20 7.49
N ASP A 231 -2.82 -4.57 7.67
CA ASP A 231 -1.64 -3.72 7.43
C ASP A 231 -1.17 -3.70 5.96
N ILE A 232 -2.00 -4.19 5.04
CA ILE A 232 -1.83 -4.05 3.59
C ILE A 232 -1.60 -2.57 3.23
N ALA A 233 -0.56 -2.29 2.43
CA ALA A 233 -0.26 -0.94 1.93
C ALA A 233 -1.32 -0.39 0.93
N ASN A 234 -1.49 0.93 0.90
CA ASN A 234 -2.52 1.65 0.11
C ASN A 234 -2.67 1.22 -1.35
N HIS A 235 -1.58 0.89 -2.06
CA HIS A 235 -1.66 0.52 -3.48
C HIS A 235 -2.44 -0.79 -3.72
N PHE A 236 -2.46 -1.68 -2.74
CA PHE A 236 -3.30 -2.87 -2.73
C PHE A 236 -4.76 -2.55 -2.33
N LEU A 237 -4.96 -1.66 -1.34
CA LEU A 237 -6.30 -1.26 -0.89
C LEU A 237 -7.07 -0.52 -2.00
N PHE A 238 -6.37 0.28 -2.80
CA PHE A 238 -6.89 0.87 -4.03
C PHE A 238 -7.30 -0.19 -5.07
N LYS A 239 -6.53 -1.29 -5.20
CA LYS A 239 -6.90 -2.42 -6.05
C LYS A 239 -8.12 -3.19 -5.51
N LEU A 240 -8.21 -3.37 -4.19
CA LEU A 240 -9.36 -3.97 -3.51
C LEU A 240 -10.63 -3.13 -3.72
N TRP A 241 -10.54 -1.81 -3.54
CA TRP A 241 -11.62 -0.87 -3.86
C TRP A 241 -12.09 -1.02 -5.31
N LYS A 242 -11.14 -1.06 -6.27
CA LYS A 242 -11.47 -1.28 -7.69
C LYS A 242 -11.92 -2.70 -8.06
N GLY A 243 -11.78 -3.67 -7.15
CA GLY A 243 -12.51 -4.94 -7.22
C GLY A 243 -13.96 -4.75 -6.79
N LEU A 244 -14.15 -4.23 -5.58
CA LEU A 244 -15.46 -3.97 -4.95
C LEU A 244 -16.41 -3.13 -5.83
N LEU A 245 -15.89 -2.10 -6.52
CA LEU A 245 -16.69 -1.29 -7.46
C LEU A 245 -17.40 -2.10 -8.56
N LYS A 246 -16.80 -3.19 -9.04
CA LYS A 246 -17.40 -4.05 -10.09
C LYS A 246 -18.69 -4.74 -9.62
N HIS A 247 -18.84 -4.86 -8.30
CA HIS A 247 -19.99 -5.49 -7.65
C HIS A 247 -20.93 -4.43 -7.04
N SER A 248 -20.71 -3.13 -7.31
CA SER A 248 -21.56 -2.04 -6.78
C SER A 248 -23.05 -2.17 -7.18
N ASP A 249 -23.34 -2.84 -8.30
CA ASP A 249 -24.71 -3.13 -8.74
C ASP A 249 -25.36 -4.33 -8.02
N THR A 250 -24.61 -5.06 -7.19
CA THR A 250 -25.07 -6.25 -6.43
C THR A 250 -24.81 -6.18 -4.94
N LEU A 251 -23.93 -5.29 -4.47
CA LEU A 251 -23.58 -5.11 -3.07
C LEU A 251 -24.15 -3.81 -2.50
N SER A 252 -24.88 -3.95 -1.40
CA SER A 252 -25.21 -2.81 -0.54
C SER A 252 -23.95 -2.06 -0.08
N VAL A 253 -24.01 -0.73 -0.04
CA VAL A 253 -23.02 0.17 0.56
C VAL A 253 -22.57 -0.30 1.94
N ASP A 254 -23.51 -0.77 2.78
CA ASP A 254 -23.23 -1.31 4.12
C ASP A 254 -22.18 -2.44 4.09
N ARG A 255 -22.37 -3.47 3.24
CA ARG A 255 -21.39 -4.58 3.08
C ARG A 255 -20.02 -4.08 2.61
N ILE A 256 -19.97 -3.10 1.70
CA ILE A 256 -18.70 -2.55 1.18
C ILE A 256 -17.93 -1.82 2.30
N PHE A 257 -18.62 -0.98 3.06
CA PHE A 257 -18.00 -0.21 4.15
C PHE A 257 -17.66 -1.08 5.37
N GLU A 258 -18.41 -2.16 5.63
CA GLU A 258 -18.07 -3.16 6.66
C GLU A 258 -16.74 -3.86 6.36
N LEU A 259 -16.50 -4.26 5.10
CA LEU A 259 -15.21 -4.86 4.69
C LEU A 259 -14.03 -3.90 4.95
N PHE A 260 -14.16 -2.61 4.62
CA PHE A 260 -13.09 -1.63 4.88
C PHE A 260 -12.99 -1.16 6.33
N SER A 261 -14.03 -1.31 7.16
CA SER A 261 -13.98 -0.94 8.59
C SER A 261 -12.96 -1.77 9.40
N SER A 262 -12.51 -2.90 8.85
CA SER A 262 -11.44 -3.75 9.39
C SER A 262 -10.02 -3.28 9.02
N VAL A 263 -9.88 -2.21 8.23
CA VAL A 263 -8.58 -1.72 7.73
C VAL A 263 -8.25 -0.39 8.39
N ASP A 264 -7.24 -0.40 9.27
CA ASP A 264 -6.93 0.74 10.16
C ASP A 264 -6.05 1.82 9.54
N ASN A 265 -5.37 1.49 8.44
CA ASN A 265 -4.44 2.37 7.73
C ASN A 265 -5.06 3.03 6.46
N PHE A 266 -6.27 2.67 6.04
CA PHE A 266 -6.81 3.12 4.75
C PHE A 266 -7.06 4.63 4.69
N ASN A 267 -6.38 5.30 3.75
CA ASN A 267 -6.68 6.66 3.33
C ASN A 267 -7.40 6.62 1.98
N LEU A 268 -8.56 7.25 1.86
CA LEU A 268 -9.20 7.46 0.56
C LEU A 268 -8.39 8.51 -0.23
N PRO A 269 -7.82 8.17 -1.41
CA PRO A 269 -7.29 9.17 -2.32
C PRO A 269 -8.45 9.97 -2.92
N HIS A 270 -8.24 11.24 -3.28
CA HIS A 270 -9.28 12.06 -3.92
C HIS A 270 -9.87 11.42 -5.20
N SER A 271 -9.12 10.56 -5.89
CA SER A 271 -9.61 9.81 -7.07
C SER A 271 -10.61 8.69 -6.75
N ILE A 272 -10.92 8.43 -5.48
CA ILE A 272 -12.02 7.55 -5.02
C ILE A 272 -13.29 8.36 -4.71
N GLU A 273 -13.24 9.70 -4.60
CA GLU A 273 -14.43 10.48 -4.20
C GLU A 273 -15.60 10.34 -5.17
N ASP A 274 -15.32 10.31 -6.48
CA ASP A 274 -16.35 10.14 -7.52
C ASP A 274 -16.83 8.69 -7.61
N ASP A 275 -15.92 7.72 -7.45
CA ASP A 275 -16.25 6.29 -7.35
C ASP A 275 -17.25 6.06 -6.20
N LEU A 276 -17.00 6.67 -5.03
CA LEU A 276 -17.79 6.47 -3.82
C LEU A 276 -19.17 7.14 -3.88
N LEU A 277 -19.29 8.29 -4.56
CA LEU A 277 -20.59 8.90 -4.86
C LEU A 277 -21.43 8.01 -5.79
N GLN A 278 -20.83 7.43 -6.83
CA GLN A 278 -21.54 6.56 -7.77
C GLN A 278 -22.11 5.29 -7.11
N ILE A 279 -21.45 4.70 -6.10
CA ILE A 279 -22.03 3.59 -5.33
C ILE A 279 -23.26 4.10 -4.53
N LEU A 280 -23.14 5.25 -3.85
CA LEU A 280 -24.19 5.79 -2.99
C LEU A 280 -25.44 6.25 -3.77
N GLU A 281 -25.27 6.63 -5.04
CA GLU A 281 -26.37 6.96 -5.96
C GLU A 281 -27.06 5.72 -6.56
N LYS A 282 -26.35 4.58 -6.63
CA LYS A 282 -26.86 3.29 -7.14
C LYS A 282 -27.55 2.43 -6.07
N ASP A 283 -27.17 2.60 -4.81
CA ASP A 283 -27.66 1.77 -3.70
C ASP A 283 -29.18 1.86 -3.51
N GLN A 284 -29.80 0.77 -3.06
CA GLN A 284 -31.25 0.74 -2.85
C GLN A 284 -31.71 1.68 -1.72
N LYS A 285 -30.82 2.01 -0.77
CA LYS A 285 -31.07 3.04 0.23
C LYS A 285 -30.70 4.41 -0.35
N GLN A 286 -31.56 5.39 -0.20
CA GLN A 286 -31.20 6.77 -0.52
C GLN A 286 -30.23 7.30 0.55
N TRP A 287 -28.99 7.61 0.15
CA TRP A 287 -27.97 8.15 1.05
C TRP A 287 -27.81 9.67 0.90
N LYS A 288 -27.87 10.42 2.01
CA LYS A 288 -27.52 11.85 2.08
C LYS A 288 -26.06 12.01 2.50
N VAL A 289 -25.25 12.56 1.60
CA VAL A 289 -23.80 12.74 1.79
C VAL A 289 -23.47 14.16 2.23
N PHE A 290 -23.01 14.29 3.47
CA PHE A 290 -22.54 15.55 4.04
C PHE A 290 -21.01 15.50 4.11
N LYS A 291 -20.34 15.94 3.03
CA LYS A 291 -18.87 15.98 2.93
C LYS A 291 -18.24 16.93 3.96
N ASN A 292 -16.96 16.71 4.29
CA ASN A 292 -16.08 17.69 4.95
C ASN A 292 -16.54 18.21 6.33
N ARG A 293 -17.30 17.42 7.10
CA ARG A 293 -17.80 17.79 8.43
C ARG A 293 -16.72 17.58 9.50
N SER A 294 -16.54 18.54 10.39
CA SER A 294 -15.56 18.41 11.47
C SER A 294 -16.10 17.54 12.62
N ILE A 295 -15.18 16.96 13.39
CA ILE A 295 -15.46 16.30 14.67
C ILE A 295 -15.17 17.29 15.79
N LYS A 296 -16.12 17.49 16.71
CA LYS A 296 -15.98 18.32 17.91
C LYS A 296 -16.26 17.49 19.15
N GLY A 297 -15.34 17.43 20.11
CA GLY A 297 -15.50 16.69 21.36
C GLY A 297 -15.90 15.22 21.16
N LYS A 298 -15.33 14.54 20.16
CA LYS A 298 -15.67 13.18 19.67
C LYS A 298 -17.06 13.02 19.01
N HIS A 299 -17.76 14.09 18.65
CA HIS A 299 -19.06 14.04 17.98
C HIS A 299 -19.01 14.69 16.59
N CYS A 300 -19.73 14.14 15.62
CA CYS A 300 -19.83 14.76 14.29
C CYS A 300 -20.79 15.95 14.32
N GLU A 301 -20.34 17.13 13.88
CA GLU A 301 -21.14 18.37 13.88
C GLU A 301 -22.46 18.27 13.08
N ASN A 302 -22.54 17.37 12.09
CA ASN A 302 -23.72 17.24 11.22
C ASN A 302 -24.81 16.34 11.80
N CYS A 303 -24.46 15.38 12.65
CA CYS A 303 -25.38 14.33 13.09
C CYS A 303 -25.46 14.15 14.61
N GLY A 304 -24.49 14.68 15.36
CA GLY A 304 -24.39 14.52 16.82
C GLY A 304 -24.06 13.09 17.29
N GLU A 305 -23.81 12.14 16.39
CA GLU A 305 -23.32 10.81 16.79
C GLU A 305 -21.88 10.91 17.28
N LYS A 306 -21.55 10.12 18.30
CA LYS A 306 -20.19 9.92 18.78
C LYS A 306 -19.40 9.10 17.76
N ILE A 307 -18.25 9.62 17.36
CA ILE A 307 -17.24 8.91 16.56
C ILE A 307 -16.15 8.45 17.54
N GLU A 308 -15.94 7.14 17.65
CA GLU A 308 -14.87 6.63 18.50
C GLU A 308 -13.49 6.94 17.88
N PRO A 309 -12.51 7.41 18.69
CA PRO A 309 -11.15 7.58 18.23
C PRO A 309 -10.53 6.26 17.75
N HIS A 310 -9.63 6.34 16.78
CA HIS A 310 -8.83 5.21 16.35
C HIS A 310 -7.82 4.81 17.44
N VAL A 311 -8.05 3.65 18.06
CA VAL A 311 -7.05 2.97 18.90
C VAL A 311 -6.15 2.16 17.97
N PHE A 312 -4.87 2.53 17.90
CA PHE A 312 -3.87 1.84 17.09
C PHE A 312 -3.41 0.56 17.81
N ASP A 313 -3.20 -0.51 17.04
CA ASP A 313 -2.79 -1.80 17.56
C ASP A 313 -1.33 -1.81 18.05
N GLY A 314 -1.08 -2.48 19.18
CA GLY A 314 0.24 -2.58 19.81
C GLY A 314 1.28 -3.25 18.92
N GLU A 315 0.90 -4.31 18.18
CA GLU A 315 1.83 -5.01 17.27
C GLU A 315 2.37 -4.06 16.19
N GLY A 316 1.48 -3.32 15.52
CA GLY A 316 1.87 -2.35 14.49
C GLY A 316 2.73 -1.19 15.03
N ILE A 317 2.50 -0.77 16.28
CA ILE A 317 3.36 0.24 16.95
C ILE A 317 4.74 -0.33 17.29
N GLU A 318 4.84 -1.56 17.79
CA GLU A 318 6.14 -2.20 18.04
C GLU A 318 6.91 -2.50 16.73
N MET A 319 6.22 -2.77 15.61
CA MET A 319 6.86 -2.83 14.29
C MET A 319 7.47 -1.48 13.87
N ILE A 320 6.80 -0.35 14.15
CA ILE A 320 7.35 0.99 13.90
C ILE A 320 8.54 1.26 14.83
N LYS A 321 8.41 1.02 16.14
CA LYS A 321 9.50 1.17 17.12
C LYS A 321 10.72 0.36 16.71
N THR A 322 10.55 -0.92 16.38
CA THR A 322 11.64 -1.81 15.93
C THR A 322 12.34 -1.30 14.67
N ASN A 323 11.59 -0.73 13.71
CA ASN A 323 12.17 -0.19 12.48
C ASN A 323 12.97 1.11 12.73
N ILE A 324 12.52 1.91 13.70
CA ILE A 324 13.23 3.12 14.16
C ILE A 324 14.46 2.75 14.98
N SER A 325 14.36 1.84 15.96
CA SER A 325 15.49 1.27 16.71
C SER A 325 16.59 0.80 15.77
N ALA A 326 16.27 -0.11 14.85
CA ALA A 326 17.24 -0.66 13.89
C ALA A 326 17.84 0.38 12.92
N THR A 327 17.30 1.60 12.88
CA THR A 327 17.88 2.74 12.14
C THR A 327 18.74 3.60 13.05
N LEU A 328 18.28 3.89 14.28
CA LEU A 328 19.06 4.60 15.29
C LEU A 328 20.32 3.80 15.71
N ASP A 329 20.20 2.50 15.97
CA ASP A 329 21.32 1.58 16.23
C ASP A 329 22.38 1.60 15.12
N ARG A 330 21.96 1.65 13.85
CA ARG A 330 22.88 1.62 12.70
C ARG A 330 23.72 2.89 12.58
N HIS A 331 23.16 4.03 13.00
CA HIS A 331 23.74 5.35 12.72
C HIS A 331 24.26 6.08 13.97
N ASN A 332 23.75 5.77 15.17
CA ASN A 332 24.19 6.35 16.44
C ASN A 332 23.81 5.44 17.64
N LYS A 333 24.39 4.22 17.66
CA LYS A 333 24.10 3.18 18.67
C LYS A 333 24.26 3.65 20.11
N ASP A 334 25.32 4.40 20.40
CA ASP A 334 25.69 4.69 21.78
C ASP A 334 24.79 5.78 22.39
N ARG A 335 24.50 6.89 21.66
CA ARG A 335 23.44 7.84 22.08
C ARG A 335 22.09 7.13 22.19
N PHE A 336 21.77 6.20 21.28
CA PHE A 336 20.51 5.45 21.34
C PHE A 336 20.43 4.55 22.58
N SER A 337 21.53 3.91 22.97
CA SER A 337 21.61 3.08 24.19
C SER A 337 21.39 3.92 25.46
N THR A 338 22.06 5.09 25.57
CA THR A 338 21.85 6.04 26.67
C THR A 338 20.41 6.57 26.70
N PHE A 339 19.85 6.89 25.54
CA PHE A 339 18.47 7.36 25.41
C PHE A 339 17.43 6.29 25.81
N LEU A 340 17.66 5.01 25.48
CA LEU A 340 16.81 3.91 25.95
C LEU A 340 16.87 3.77 27.48
N GLN A 341 18.05 3.84 28.09
CA GLN A 341 18.20 3.80 29.55
C GLN A 341 17.44 4.96 30.22
N PHE A 342 17.59 6.17 29.69
CA PHE A 342 16.86 7.36 30.14
C PHE A 342 15.33 7.20 29.99
N LEU A 343 14.83 6.76 28.84
CA LEU A 343 13.39 6.53 28.64
C LEU A 343 12.83 5.41 29.55
N HIS A 344 13.64 4.42 29.90
CA HIS A 344 13.25 3.34 30.82
C HIS A 344 13.26 3.75 32.29
N SER A 345 13.86 4.89 32.67
CA SER A 345 13.75 5.46 34.01
C SER A 345 12.57 6.43 34.18
N LEU A 346 11.69 6.56 33.19
CA LEU A 346 10.57 7.51 33.18
C LEU A 346 9.21 6.80 33.12
N GLU A 347 8.27 7.30 33.92
CA GLU A 347 6.89 6.81 33.99
C GLU A 347 5.90 7.97 33.77
N ASP A 348 4.69 7.64 33.28
CA ASP A 348 3.55 8.55 33.10
C ASP A 348 3.76 9.80 32.23
N ILE A 349 4.69 9.79 31.28
CA ILE A 349 4.88 10.90 30.32
C ILE A 349 3.61 11.12 29.49
N ASN A 350 3.10 12.36 29.50
CA ASN A 350 1.89 12.80 28.80
C ASN A 350 2.21 13.50 27.47
N TYR A 351 3.34 14.19 27.37
CA TYR A 351 3.74 14.92 26.15
C TYR A 351 5.22 14.74 25.81
N VAL A 352 5.50 14.68 24.51
CA VAL A 352 6.85 14.75 23.93
C VAL A 352 6.91 15.98 23.03
N VAL A 353 7.73 16.96 23.41
CA VAL A 353 7.74 18.31 22.85
C VAL A 353 8.95 18.51 21.94
N ASP A 354 8.70 18.96 20.72
CA ASP A 354 9.71 19.41 19.77
C ASP A 354 10.15 20.84 20.10
N GLY A 355 11.15 20.97 20.96
CA GLY A 355 11.67 22.26 21.42
C GLY A 355 12.26 23.11 20.29
N MET A 356 12.82 22.49 19.26
CA MET A 356 13.34 23.20 18.08
C MET A 356 12.19 23.82 17.28
N TRP A 357 11.15 23.04 16.98
CA TRP A 357 9.94 23.57 16.33
C TRP A 357 9.24 24.62 17.19
N LEU A 358 9.12 24.41 18.49
CA LEU A 358 8.42 25.31 19.41
C LEU A 358 9.12 26.69 19.47
N ASN A 359 10.45 26.71 19.61
CA ASN A 359 11.21 27.95 19.55
C ASN A 359 11.06 28.65 18.18
N HIS A 360 11.17 27.93 17.07
CA HIS A 360 10.91 28.51 15.74
C HIS A 360 9.47 29.03 15.57
N HIS A 361 8.47 28.40 16.18
CA HIS A 361 7.08 28.87 16.16
C HIS A 361 6.90 30.19 16.90
N PHE A 362 7.53 30.30 18.07
CA PHE A 362 7.53 31.50 18.90
C PHE A 362 8.21 32.67 18.18
N ILE A 363 9.40 32.43 17.62
CA ILE A 363 10.15 33.39 16.80
C ILE A 363 9.33 33.89 15.61
N MET A 364 8.72 32.98 14.85
CA MET A 364 8.01 33.33 13.60
C MET A 364 6.67 34.02 13.81
N LYS A 365 6.02 33.86 14.98
CA LYS A 365 4.68 34.40 15.22
C LYS A 365 4.61 35.48 16.30
N GLU A 366 5.19 35.22 17.47
CA GLU A 366 5.21 36.20 18.57
C GLU A 366 6.30 37.26 18.36
N LYS A 367 7.21 37.05 17.40
CA LYS A 367 8.43 37.84 17.16
C LYS A 367 9.35 37.90 18.38
N LYS A 368 9.31 36.84 19.20
CA LYS A 368 10.11 36.66 20.41
C LYS A 368 10.92 35.38 20.30
N THR A 369 12.16 35.42 20.75
CA THR A 369 12.87 34.23 21.22
C THR A 369 12.42 33.92 22.66
N PHE A 370 12.47 32.66 23.07
CA PHE A 370 12.66 32.38 24.49
C PHE A 370 14.10 32.79 24.86
N HIS A 371 14.30 33.35 26.05
CA HIS A 371 15.60 33.78 26.56
C HIS A 371 16.12 32.91 27.71
N SER A 372 15.28 32.05 28.28
CA SER A 372 15.65 31.08 29.33
C SER A 372 14.83 29.78 29.21
N THR A 373 15.23 28.76 29.98
CA THR A 373 14.41 27.56 30.21
C THR A 373 13.13 27.89 30.98
N MET A 374 13.20 28.74 32.00
CA MET A 374 12.07 29.18 32.82
C MET A 374 10.95 29.84 31.99
N GLU A 375 11.28 30.72 31.03
CA GLU A 375 10.28 31.32 30.14
C GLU A 375 9.54 30.29 29.26
N LEU A 376 10.22 29.18 28.91
CA LEU A 376 9.62 28.07 28.18
C LEU A 376 8.79 27.16 29.10
N GLU A 377 9.23 27.00 30.35
CA GLU A 377 8.54 26.28 31.41
C GLU A 377 7.21 26.97 31.77
N ASP A 378 7.23 28.28 32.05
CA ASP A 378 6.05 29.14 32.22
C ASP A 378 5.07 29.01 31.04
N TYR A 379 5.59 29.06 29.81
CA TYR A 379 4.78 28.91 28.61
C TYR A 379 4.15 27.52 28.53
N LEU A 380 4.91 26.45 28.79
CA LEU A 380 4.37 25.10 28.79
C LEU A 380 3.36 24.89 29.93
N HIS A 381 3.54 25.48 31.11
CA HIS A 381 2.56 25.47 32.20
C HIS A 381 1.27 26.21 31.87
N GLN A 382 1.34 27.36 31.18
CA GLN A 382 0.16 28.10 30.72
C GLN A 382 -0.76 27.22 29.85
N TYR A 383 -0.17 26.29 29.10
CA TYR A 383 -0.87 25.52 28.06
C TYR A 383 -1.07 24.04 28.40
N LEU A 384 -0.19 23.40 29.18
CA LEU A 384 -0.23 21.98 29.55
C LEU A 384 -0.16 21.80 31.09
N PRO A 385 -1.01 22.46 31.88
CA PRO A 385 -0.89 22.48 33.35
C PRO A 385 -1.06 21.09 33.99
N GLY A 386 -0.15 20.73 34.89
CA GLY A 386 -0.18 19.46 35.66
C GLY A 386 0.07 18.22 34.80
N ARG A 387 1.11 18.24 33.97
CA ARG A 387 1.36 17.22 32.93
C ARG A 387 2.85 16.94 32.72
N LYS A 388 3.29 15.73 33.07
CA LYS A 388 4.63 15.23 32.75
C LYS A 388 4.96 15.32 31.27
N LEU A 389 6.09 15.95 30.92
CA LEU A 389 6.50 16.13 29.54
C LEU A 389 8.01 16.01 29.35
N ILE A 390 8.41 15.47 28.19
CA ILE A 390 9.81 15.47 27.73
C ILE A 390 9.96 16.56 26.68
N ILE A 391 10.93 17.46 26.84
CA ILE A 391 11.34 18.40 25.79
C ILE A 391 12.57 17.83 25.09
N ALA A 392 12.48 17.65 23.78
CA ALA A 392 13.57 17.19 22.92
C ALA A 392 14.03 18.31 21.96
N ARG A 393 15.28 18.24 21.51
CA ARG A 393 15.91 19.20 20.56
C ARG A 393 15.89 20.68 20.97
N ASN A 394 15.82 21.00 22.26
CA ASN A 394 15.80 22.41 22.68
C ASN A 394 17.18 23.08 22.51
N VAL A 395 17.19 24.35 22.09
CA VAL A 395 18.44 25.10 21.87
C VAL A 395 19.21 25.38 23.16
N PHE A 396 18.52 25.45 24.31
CA PHE A 396 19.14 25.72 25.62
C PHE A 396 19.97 24.55 26.15
N PHE A 397 19.67 23.31 25.73
CA PHE A 397 20.41 22.11 26.14
C PHE A 397 21.84 22.03 25.56
N HIS A 398 22.23 22.97 24.70
CA HIS A 398 23.59 23.08 24.18
C HIS A 398 24.56 23.84 25.10
N GLN A 399 24.06 24.62 26.06
CA GLN A 399 24.89 25.57 26.82
C GLN A 399 24.93 25.30 28.32
N ASN A 400 23.94 24.61 28.89
CA ASN A 400 23.90 24.27 30.31
C ASN A 400 23.32 22.88 30.55
N GLU A 401 23.83 22.18 31.57
CA GLU A 401 23.18 21.02 32.21
C GLU A 401 22.02 21.47 33.14
N HIS A 402 21.27 22.51 32.74
CA HIS A 402 20.16 23.01 33.54
C HIS A 402 18.96 22.07 33.44
N ILE A 403 18.76 21.35 34.54
CA ILE A 403 17.49 20.74 34.94
C ILE A 403 16.44 21.87 35.02
N PHE A 404 15.19 21.60 34.63
CA PHE A 404 14.06 22.51 34.84
C PHE A 404 13.68 22.55 36.32
N ASP A 405 13.01 23.62 36.76
CA ASP A 405 12.67 23.76 38.19
C ASP A 405 11.47 22.85 38.56
N ASP A 406 10.54 22.60 37.64
CA ASP A 406 9.51 21.56 37.74
C ASP A 406 10.05 20.15 37.41
N PRO A 407 10.00 19.17 38.36
CA PRO A 407 10.36 17.77 38.09
C PRO A 407 9.46 17.05 37.08
N ASP A 408 8.27 17.57 36.76
CA ASP A 408 7.41 17.03 35.68
C ASP A 408 7.87 17.51 34.27
N VAL A 409 8.80 18.48 34.17
CA VAL A 409 9.37 18.98 32.90
C VAL A 409 10.79 18.43 32.67
N ILE A 410 10.93 17.51 31.73
CA ILE A 410 12.17 16.72 31.57
C ILE A 410 12.90 17.08 30.28
N GLY A 411 14.13 17.57 30.39
CA GLY A 411 14.98 17.85 29.23
C GLY A 411 15.71 16.60 28.71
N PHE A 412 15.66 16.37 27.39
CA PHE A 412 16.58 15.46 26.71
C PHE A 412 17.38 16.19 25.61
N PRO A 413 18.69 16.40 25.81
CA PRO A 413 19.58 16.90 24.76
C PRO A 413 19.68 15.87 23.63
N VAL A 414 19.21 16.23 22.43
CA VAL A 414 19.25 15.31 21.27
C VAL A 414 20.60 15.38 20.54
N ASN A 415 21.30 16.52 20.65
CA ASN A 415 22.57 16.82 20.00
C ASN A 415 23.61 17.25 21.05
N TYR A 416 24.72 16.52 21.16
CA TYR A 416 25.70 16.70 22.24
C TYR A 416 27.01 17.41 21.83
N SER A 417 27.22 17.76 20.56
CA SER A 417 28.38 18.55 20.15
C SER A 417 28.19 19.36 18.85
N ASP A 418 28.92 20.48 18.73
CA ASP A 418 28.99 21.27 17.49
C ASP A 418 29.71 20.54 16.35
N ASP A 419 30.50 19.49 16.63
CA ASP A 419 31.15 18.67 15.60
C ASP A 419 30.25 17.53 15.07
N GLU A 420 29.28 17.06 15.85
CA GLU A 420 28.18 16.22 15.33
C GLU A 420 27.22 17.04 14.48
N ARG A 421 26.95 18.29 14.88
CA ARG A 421 26.10 19.25 14.14
C ARG A 421 26.60 19.56 12.72
N LYS A 422 27.92 19.40 12.47
CA LYS A 422 28.57 19.53 11.15
C LYS A 422 28.46 18.26 10.30
N LYS A 423 28.13 17.11 10.90
CA LYS A 423 27.89 15.84 10.21
C LYS A 423 26.40 15.71 9.89
N SER A 424 26.02 14.70 9.10
CA SER A 424 24.63 14.42 8.70
C SER A 424 23.69 13.96 9.85
N ALA A 425 24.14 14.06 11.10
CA ALA A 425 23.41 13.63 12.31
C ALA A 425 22.08 14.37 12.51
N SER A 426 22.00 15.65 12.10
CA SER A 426 20.79 16.48 12.12
C SER A 426 19.60 15.87 11.37
N SER A 427 19.82 14.87 10.52
CA SER A 427 18.79 14.10 9.82
C SER A 427 18.29 12.85 10.58
N LEU A 428 18.54 12.74 11.88
CA LEU A 428 18.07 11.63 12.73
C LEU A 428 17.23 12.09 13.93
N ASP A 429 17.18 13.38 14.24
CA ASP A 429 16.54 13.89 15.46
C ASP A 429 15.02 13.66 15.50
N ASP A 430 14.38 13.61 14.34
CA ASP A 430 12.98 13.22 14.21
C ASP A 430 12.74 11.78 14.68
N LEU A 431 13.74 10.90 14.54
CA LEU A 431 13.69 9.54 15.09
C LEU A 431 13.94 9.53 16.61
N PHE A 432 14.74 10.46 17.16
CA PHE A 432 14.84 10.65 18.62
C PHE A 432 13.49 11.11 19.19
N LEU A 433 12.85 12.13 18.60
CA LEU A 433 11.53 12.63 19.03
C LEU A 433 10.43 11.56 18.89
N LEU A 434 10.33 10.93 17.73
CA LEU A 434 9.29 9.95 17.41
C LEU A 434 9.38 8.71 18.30
N TYR A 435 10.60 8.23 18.61
CA TYR A 435 10.77 7.04 19.45
C TYR A 435 10.31 7.27 20.90
N ALA A 436 10.60 8.44 21.50
CA ALA A 436 10.10 8.76 22.85
C ALA A 436 8.56 8.70 22.89
N ALA A 437 7.88 9.31 21.92
CA ALA A 437 6.43 9.31 21.87
C ALA A 437 5.83 7.91 21.62
N LEU A 438 6.50 7.07 20.83
CA LEU A 438 6.12 5.68 20.61
C LEU A 438 6.37 4.79 21.84
N GLN A 439 7.36 5.10 22.68
CA GLN A 439 7.63 4.33 23.90
C GLN A 439 6.47 4.45 24.91
N PHE A 440 5.93 5.65 25.09
CA PHE A 440 4.79 5.89 25.98
C PHE A 440 3.41 5.75 25.29
N ASN A 441 3.38 5.64 23.96
CA ASN A 441 2.24 5.39 23.06
C ASN A 441 0.85 5.83 23.55
N GLN A 442 0.20 5.04 24.42
CA GLN A 442 -1.19 5.27 24.81
C GLN A 442 -1.39 6.56 25.61
N SER A 443 -0.52 6.85 26.59
CA SER A 443 -0.62 8.05 27.45
C SER A 443 -0.13 9.34 26.79
N CYS A 444 0.73 9.23 25.77
CA CYS A 444 1.53 10.35 25.27
C CYS A 444 0.97 11.00 24.00
N TYR A 445 1.16 12.32 23.86
CA TYR A 445 0.95 13.11 22.64
C TYR A 445 2.26 13.78 22.20
N ILE A 446 2.35 14.22 20.93
CA ILE A 446 3.53 14.91 20.39
C ILE A 446 3.20 16.38 20.18
N VAL A 447 3.93 17.30 20.80
CA VAL A 447 3.83 18.74 20.49
C VAL A 447 4.84 19.06 19.40
N THR A 448 4.39 19.16 18.15
CA THR A 448 5.20 19.57 17.00
C THR A 448 4.31 20.06 15.86
N GLY A 449 4.91 20.81 14.94
CA GLY A 449 4.29 21.17 13.66
C GLY A 449 4.95 20.56 12.44
N ASP A 450 6.00 19.76 12.61
CA ASP A 450 6.46 18.85 11.57
C ASP A 450 5.72 17.51 11.68
N TYR A 451 5.48 16.87 10.54
CA TYR A 451 4.94 15.51 10.46
C TYR A 451 6.02 14.50 10.08
N MET A 452 7.31 14.87 10.16
CA MET A 452 8.47 13.98 10.03
C MET A 452 8.47 13.17 8.73
N ARG A 453 7.81 13.69 7.68
CA ARG A 453 7.43 12.95 6.46
C ARG A 453 8.64 12.37 5.73
N ASP A 454 9.76 13.08 5.78
CA ASP A 454 11.03 12.69 5.17
C ASP A 454 11.71 11.53 5.92
N HIS A 455 11.23 11.18 7.11
CA HIS A 455 11.69 10.04 7.92
C HIS A 455 10.67 8.89 7.85
N ILE A 456 9.37 9.20 7.86
CA ILE A 456 8.29 8.23 7.65
C ILE A 456 8.36 7.59 6.25
N SER A 457 8.74 8.36 5.22
CA SER A 457 8.95 7.86 3.85
C SER A 457 10.15 6.90 3.70
N LYS A 458 11.02 6.82 4.72
CA LYS A 458 12.15 5.87 4.78
C LYS A 458 11.80 4.57 5.53
N LEU A 459 10.62 4.49 6.16
CA LEU A 459 10.11 3.26 6.77
C LEU A 459 9.73 2.23 5.68
N LYS A 460 9.43 0.99 6.09
CA LYS A 460 8.78 0.01 5.21
C LYS A 460 7.41 0.53 4.76
N GLU A 461 7.04 0.30 3.50
CA GLU A 461 5.84 0.83 2.85
C GLU A 461 4.52 0.58 3.61
N ASN A 462 4.39 -0.54 4.32
CA ASN A 462 3.23 -0.84 5.17
C ASN A 462 3.21 -0.01 6.48
N LEU A 463 4.40 0.33 7.00
CA LEU A 463 4.57 1.12 8.22
C LEU A 463 4.51 2.64 7.95
N THR A 464 4.86 3.09 6.73
CA THR A 464 4.79 4.50 6.31
C THR A 464 3.41 5.11 6.55
N GLU A 465 2.34 4.43 6.15
CA GLU A 465 0.96 4.93 6.34
C GLU A 465 0.49 4.78 7.80
N LEU A 466 0.76 3.63 8.44
CA LEU A 466 0.41 3.41 9.84
C LEU A 466 1.04 4.49 10.76
N CYS A 467 2.33 4.79 10.54
CA CYS A 467 3.06 5.83 11.25
C CYS A 467 2.54 7.25 10.94
N SER A 468 2.23 7.54 9.67
CA SER A 468 1.61 8.82 9.27
C SER A 468 0.30 9.06 10.03
N ARG A 469 -0.58 8.06 10.08
CA ARG A 469 -1.87 8.15 10.78
C ARG A 469 -1.72 8.19 12.30
N TRP A 470 -0.78 7.44 12.86
CA TRP A 470 -0.51 7.47 14.30
C TRP A 470 0.02 8.85 14.72
N ILE A 471 0.99 9.42 14.00
CA ILE A 471 1.47 10.80 14.25
C ILE A 471 0.31 11.79 14.12
N LEU A 472 -0.54 11.70 13.08
CA LEU A 472 -1.73 12.56 12.97
C LEU A 472 -2.72 12.42 14.14
N SER A 473 -2.80 11.25 14.79
CA SER A 473 -3.61 11.04 16.00
C SER A 473 -2.97 11.55 17.30
N LYS A 474 -1.67 11.87 17.28
CA LYS A 474 -0.88 12.28 18.44
C LYS A 474 -0.35 13.71 18.36
N SER A 475 -0.23 14.30 17.17
CA SER A 475 0.39 15.61 16.95
C SER A 475 -0.53 16.79 17.32
N ILE A 476 -0.05 17.62 18.24
CA ILE A 476 -0.66 18.87 18.69
C ILE A 476 0.10 20.05 18.05
N LYS A 477 -0.59 20.82 17.20
CA LYS A 477 0.05 21.77 16.27
C LYS A 477 -0.04 23.26 16.63
N THR A 478 -0.85 23.65 17.61
CA THR A 478 -1.14 25.06 17.89
C THR A 478 -1.49 25.32 19.36
N PHE A 479 -0.77 26.27 19.97
CA PHE A 479 -1.11 26.84 21.28
C PHE A 479 -2.08 28.03 21.18
N GLN A 480 -1.84 28.94 20.23
CA GLN A 480 -2.46 30.28 20.12
C GLN A 480 -4.00 30.38 19.90
N ARG A 481 -4.75 29.28 19.85
CA ARG A 481 -6.22 29.31 19.60
C ARG A 481 -7.04 28.51 20.59
N VAL A 482 -6.40 27.98 21.61
CA VAL A 482 -7.00 27.10 22.61
C VAL A 482 -6.89 27.82 23.95
N SER A 483 -8.01 28.11 24.61
CA SER A 483 -7.98 28.52 26.01
C SER A 483 -7.40 27.36 26.84
N PRO A 484 -6.65 27.61 27.93
CA PRO A 484 -6.13 26.53 28.78
C PRO A 484 -7.19 25.50 29.24
N ASN A 485 -8.48 25.88 29.23
CA ASN A 485 -9.61 25.03 29.60
C ASN A 485 -10.32 24.34 28.41
N THR A 486 -9.83 24.46 27.16
CA THR A 486 -10.55 24.01 25.95
C THR A 486 -9.74 23.06 25.05
N TRP A 487 -8.83 22.27 25.63
CA TRP A 487 -7.99 21.31 24.89
C TRP A 487 -8.76 20.14 24.29
N GLU A 488 -9.30 20.35 23.09
CA GLU A 488 -9.74 19.26 22.21
C GLU A 488 -8.50 18.55 21.63
N LEU A 489 -8.08 17.46 22.28
CA LEU A 489 -7.03 16.56 21.82
C LEU A 489 -7.32 16.05 20.39
N PRO A 490 -6.30 15.78 19.54
CA PRO A 490 -6.51 15.30 18.18
C PRO A 490 -7.28 13.96 18.15
N ILE A 491 -8.40 13.94 17.43
CA ILE A 491 -9.25 12.74 17.26
C ILE A 491 -9.16 12.29 15.80
N THR A 492 -8.22 11.38 15.52
CA THR A 492 -8.23 10.61 14.27
C THR A 492 -9.31 9.54 14.38
N ALA A 493 -10.26 9.51 13.46
CA ALA A 493 -11.26 8.44 13.35
C ALA A 493 -10.67 7.22 12.61
N LYS A 494 -11.27 6.03 12.80
CA LYS A 494 -11.05 4.91 11.87
C LYS A 494 -11.51 5.32 10.45
N PRO A 495 -10.99 4.71 9.36
CA PRO A 495 -11.33 5.10 7.99
C PRO A 495 -12.83 5.06 7.69
N PHE A 496 -13.52 4.03 8.19
CA PHE A 496 -14.98 3.88 8.16
C PHE A 496 -15.50 3.60 9.57
N VAL A 497 -16.49 4.37 10.02
CA VAL A 497 -17.14 4.20 11.34
C VAL A 497 -18.66 4.12 11.14
N LYS A 498 -19.27 3.00 11.52
CA LYS A 498 -20.73 2.82 11.54
C LYS A 498 -21.31 3.42 12.83
N THR A 499 -22.40 4.17 12.70
CA THR A 499 -23.12 4.85 13.80
C THR A 499 -24.63 4.65 13.65
N LYS A 500 -25.45 5.09 14.61
CA LYS A 500 -26.91 4.87 14.55
C LYS A 500 -27.60 5.70 13.44
N LYS A 501 -26.90 6.68 12.87
CA LYS A 501 -27.40 7.54 11.78
C LYS A 501 -26.73 7.26 10.42
N GLY A 502 -25.99 6.15 10.31
CA GLY A 502 -25.24 5.79 9.09
C GLY A 502 -23.73 5.83 9.30
N TRP A 503 -22.99 6.15 8.24
CA TRP A 503 -21.54 5.99 8.16
C TRP A 503 -20.79 7.31 8.27
N HIS A 504 -19.58 7.24 8.84
CA HIS A 504 -18.61 8.33 8.83
C HIS A 504 -17.32 7.83 8.17
N ILE A 505 -16.89 8.53 7.12
CA ILE A 505 -15.65 8.20 6.38
C ILE A 505 -14.63 9.30 6.62
N SER A 506 -13.47 8.97 7.18
CA SER A 506 -12.39 9.93 7.43
C SER A 506 -11.67 10.31 6.13
N THR A 507 -11.63 11.59 5.76
CA THR A 507 -10.80 12.05 4.64
C THR A 507 -9.43 12.50 5.13
N SER A 508 -8.38 12.02 4.47
CA SER A 508 -6.99 12.24 4.87
C SER A 508 -6.40 13.59 4.44
N ASP A 509 -7.24 14.51 3.94
CA ASP A 509 -6.82 15.75 3.27
C ASP A 509 -6.47 16.90 4.24
N ARG A 510 -7.01 16.88 5.47
CA ARG A 510 -6.91 18.03 6.40
C ARG A 510 -6.47 17.65 7.82
N ILE A 511 -5.15 17.51 7.93
CA ILE A 511 -4.31 17.59 9.14
C ILE A 511 -4.82 18.57 10.23
N HIS A 512 -5.45 19.68 9.85
CA HIS A 512 -5.81 20.78 10.75
C HIS A 512 -7.21 20.69 11.39
N SER A 513 -8.05 19.77 10.95
CA SER A 513 -9.33 19.45 11.60
C SER A 513 -9.78 18.09 11.06
N PRO A 514 -9.92 17.04 11.89
CA PRO A 514 -10.33 15.73 11.43
C PRO A 514 -11.71 15.85 10.79
N ARG A 515 -11.77 15.55 9.48
CA ARG A 515 -12.97 15.70 8.67
C ARG A 515 -13.50 14.35 8.25
N VAL A 516 -14.82 14.24 8.34
CA VAL A 516 -15.57 13.08 7.90
C VAL A 516 -16.58 13.47 6.83
N TRP A 517 -16.83 12.53 5.92
CA TRP A 517 -18.11 12.51 5.22
C TRP A 517 -19.10 11.81 6.14
N CYS A 518 -20.13 12.53 6.57
CA CYS A 518 -21.27 11.96 7.26
C CYS A 518 -22.28 11.50 6.20
N ILE A 519 -22.50 10.19 6.11
CA ILE A 519 -23.34 9.53 5.11
C ILE A 519 -24.55 8.97 5.84
N GLN A 520 -25.71 9.58 5.63
CA GLN A 520 -26.93 9.27 6.38
C GLN A 520 -27.94 8.54 5.51
N GLU A 521 -28.56 7.50 6.05
CA GLU A 521 -29.68 6.82 5.42
C GLU A 521 -30.92 7.73 5.49
N CYS A 522 -31.55 8.00 4.35
CA CYS A 522 -32.84 8.68 4.31
C CYS A 522 -33.91 7.81 4.97
N LYS A 523 -34.81 8.46 5.71
CA LYS A 523 -36.14 7.94 6.04
C LYS A 523 -37.16 8.51 5.05
#